data_AF-A0A9D6A376-F1
#
_entry.id   AF-A0A9D6A376-F1
#
_cell.length_a   1.000
_cell.length_b   1.000
_cell.length_c   1.000
_cell.angle_alpha   90.00
_cell.angle_beta   90.00
_cell.angle_gamma   90.00
#
_symmetry.space_group_name_H-M   'P 1'
#
loop_
_entity.id
_entity.type
_entity.pdbx_description
1 polymer ?
#
loop_
_entity_poly.entity_id
_entity_poly.type
_entity_poly.pdbx_seq_one_letter_code
_entity_poly.pdbx_strand_id
1 'polypeptide(L)' 'PAAVRAVAQALGRNPIAIILPCHRIVSSGGGLGGFSAGLETKRRLLQLEGVLAPELL' A
#
# COMPACT_ATOMS: atom_id res chain seq x y z
N PRO A 1 13.83 -14.61 4.60
CA PRO A 1 12.49 -14.77 3.96
C PRO A 1 12.58 -14.74 2.42
N ALA A 2 12.25 -15.85 1.73
CA ALA A 2 12.46 -16.00 0.29
C ALA A 2 11.28 -15.51 -0.60
N ALA A 3 10.08 -15.33 -0.04
CA ALA A 3 8.85 -15.14 -0.82
C ALA A 3 8.35 -13.68 -0.94
N VAL A 4 9.13 -12.68 -0.51
CA VAL A 4 8.70 -11.27 -0.45
C VAL A 4 8.18 -10.76 -1.81
N ARG A 5 8.89 -11.06 -2.89
CA ARG A 5 8.50 -10.66 -4.25
C ARG A 5 7.23 -11.36 -4.72
N ALA A 6 7.05 -12.64 -4.38
CA ALA A 6 5.86 -13.40 -4.75
C ALA A 6 4.61 -12.84 -4.06
N VAL A 7 4.72 -12.53 -2.76
CA VAL A 7 3.64 -11.89 -1.99
C VAL A 7 3.30 -10.51 -2.56
N ALA A 8 4.30 -9.67 -2.84
CA ALA A 8 4.07 -8.35 -3.42
C ALA A 8 3.33 -8.43 -4.77
N GLN A 9 3.72 -9.36 -5.64
CA GLN A 9 3.06 -9.57 -6.93
C GLN A 9 1.63 -10.12 -6.77
N ALA A 10 1.40 -11.02 -5.82
CA ALA A 10 0.06 -11.53 -5.54
C ALA A 10 -0.88 -10.41 -5.07
N LEU A 11 -0.40 -9.54 -4.16
CA LEU A 11 -1.16 -8.39 -3.67
C LEU A 11 -1.37 -7.31 -4.74
N GLY A 12 -0.43 -7.13 -5.66
CA GLY A 12 -0.60 -6.24 -6.81
C GLY A 12 -1.73 -6.66 -7.76
N ARG A 13 -2.11 -7.94 -7.75
CA ARG A 13 -3.23 -8.51 -8.53
C ARG A 13 -4.51 -8.66 -7.72
N ASN A 14 -4.58 -8.09 -6.52
CA ASN A 14 -5.77 -8.18 -5.68
C ASN A 14 -6.98 -7.50 -6.36
N PRO A 15 -8.06 -8.23 -6.69
CA PRO A 15 -9.25 -7.67 -7.34
C PRO A 15 -10.17 -6.92 -6.36
N ILE A 16 -9.98 -7.08 -5.06
CA ILE A 16 -10.83 -6.47 -4.02
C ILE A 16 -9.95 -5.58 -3.13
N ALA A 17 -9.45 -4.48 -3.71
CA ALA A 17 -8.68 -3.48 -2.97
C ALA A 17 -9.49 -2.92 -1.78
N ILE A 18 -8.80 -2.38 -0.77
CA ILE A 18 -9.37 -1.85 0.48
C ILE A 18 -9.84 -2.96 1.45
N ILE A 19 -10.76 -3.84 1.03
CA ILE A 19 -11.24 -4.96 1.89
C ILE A 19 -10.09 -5.93 2.18
N LEU A 20 -9.37 -6.34 1.14
CA LEU A 20 -8.05 -6.95 1.29
C LEU A 20 -7.03 -5.80 1.31
N PRO A 21 -6.44 -5.46 2.48
CA PRO A 21 -5.77 -4.18 2.71
C PRO A 21 -4.35 -4.15 2.12
N CYS A 22 -4.21 -4.41 0.83
CA CYS A 22 -2.92 -4.40 0.14
C CYS A 22 -2.26 -3.01 0.12
N HIS A 23 -3.01 -1.94 0.38
CA HIS A 23 -2.47 -0.59 0.60
C HIS A 23 -1.67 -0.45 1.91
N ARG A 24 -1.80 -1.40 2.86
CA ARG A 24 -1.02 -1.40 4.11
C ARG A 24 0.37 -2.04 3.98
N ILE A 25 0.65 -2.72 2.87
CA ILE A 25 1.99 -3.27 2.64
C ILE A 25 2.92 -2.16 2.16
N VAL A 26 4.00 -1.92 2.89
CA VAL A 26 4.97 -0.86 2.63
C VAL A 26 6.37 -1.42 2.36
N SER A 27 7.25 -0.61 1.78
CA SER A 27 8.65 -0.98 1.59
C SER A 27 9.37 -1.03 2.95
N SER A 28 10.25 -2.01 3.13
CA SER A 28 11.08 -2.10 4.33
C SER A 28 12.04 -0.93 4.51
N GLY A 29 12.32 -0.16 3.44
CA GLY A 29 13.12 1.06 3.48
C GLY A 29 12.35 2.32 3.90
N GLY A 30 11.13 2.18 4.44
CA GLY A 30 10.30 3.31 4.92
C GLY A 30 9.50 4.04 3.82
N GLY A 31 9.69 3.68 2.55
CA GLY A 31 8.86 4.19 1.45
C GLY A 31 7.51 3.47 1.33
N LEU A 32 6.55 4.10 0.65
CA LEU A 32 5.23 3.50 0.45
C LEU A 32 5.29 2.22 -0.39
N GLY A 33 6.22 2.09 -1.34
CA GLY A 33 6.20 1.01 -2.33
C GLY A 33 4.99 1.10 -3.27
N GLY A 34 4.79 0.12 -4.15
CA GLY A 34 3.74 0.17 -5.18
C GLY A 34 2.30 -0.03 -4.66
N PHE A 35 1.34 0.37 -5.49
CA PHE A 35 -0.09 0.07 -5.31
C PHE A 35 -0.79 -0.03 -6.67
N SER A 36 -1.64 -1.04 -6.86
CA SER A 36 -2.31 -1.29 -8.14
C SER A 36 -3.25 -0.16 -8.58
N ALA A 37 -3.87 0.53 -7.62
CA ALA A 37 -4.71 1.70 -7.89
C ALA A 37 -3.94 3.04 -7.85
N GLY A 38 -2.60 3.00 -7.79
CA GLY A 38 -1.75 4.19 -7.80
C GLY A 38 -1.32 4.69 -6.42
N LEU A 39 -0.17 5.36 -6.36
CA LEU A 39 0.43 5.80 -5.09
C LEU A 39 -0.42 6.81 -4.33
N GLU A 40 -1.13 7.67 -5.05
CA GLU A 40 -1.96 8.71 -4.42
C GLU A 40 -3.16 8.12 -3.69
N THR A 41 -3.83 7.13 -4.27
CA THR A 41 -4.89 6.39 -3.60
C THR A 41 -4.37 5.69 -2.34
N LYS A 42 -3.19 5.07 -2.41
CA LYS A 42 -2.56 4.46 -1.23
C LYS A 42 -2.27 5.48 -0.14
N ARG A 43 -1.69 6.64 -0.49
CA ARG A 43 -1.40 7.73 0.45
C ARG A 43 -2.70 8.18 1.14
N ARG A 44 -3.74 8.47 0.36
CA ARG A 44 -5.05 8.88 0.88
C ARG A 44 -5.68 7.84 1.80
N LEU A 45 -5.63 6.56 1.44
CA LEU A 45 -6.14 5.48 2.29
C LEU A 45 -5.38 5.41 3.63
N LEU A 46 -4.05 5.52 3.60
CA LEU A 46 -3.23 5.53 4.82
C LEU A 46 -3.48 6.78 5.68
N GLN A 47 -3.77 7.93 5.06
CA GLN A 47 -4.19 9.15 5.77
C GLN A 47 -5.56 8.98 6.42
N LEU A 48 -6.53 8.40 5.72
CA LEU A 48 -7.87 8.10 6.27
C LEU A 48 -7.80 7.12 7.44
N GLU A 49 -6.83 6.20 7.43
CA GLU A 49 -6.56 5.28 8.53
C GLU A 49 -5.76 5.91 9.69
N GLY A 50 -5.29 7.16 9.54
CA GLY A 50 -4.47 7.85 10.54
C GLY A 50 -3.03 7.34 10.63
N VAL A 51 -2.57 6.53 9.66
CA VAL A 51 -1.20 5.98 9.61
C VAL A 51 -0.22 7.00 9.04
N LEU A 52 -0.67 7.85 8.11
CA LEU A 52 0.14 8.86 7.46
C LEU A 52 -0.45 10.24 7.74
N ALA A 53 0.39 11.22 8.09
CA ALA A 53 -0.07 12.58 8.29
C ALA A 53 -0.61 13.16 6.97
N PRO A 54 -1.69 13.95 6.99
CA PRO A 54 -2.09 14.71 5.81
C PRO A 54 -0.95 15.64 5.41
N GLU A 55 -0.66 15.70 4.11
CA GLU A 55 0.20 16.77 3.60
C GLU A 55 -0.56 18.09 3.82
N LEU A 56 -0.03 18.94 4.71
CA LEU A 56 -0.55 20.28 4.93
C LEU A 56 -0.24 21.09 3.67
N LEU A 57 -1.29 21.59 3.00
CA LEU A 57 -1.17 22.60 1.95
C LEU A 57 -0.53 23.88 2.49
#